data_AF-A0A150N6F9-F1
#
_entry.id   AF-A0A150N6F9-F1
#
_cell.length_a   1.000
_cell.length_b   1.000
_cell.length_c   1.000
_cell.angle_alpha   90.00
_cell.angle_beta   90.00
_cell.angle_gamma   90.00
#
_symmetry.space_group_name_H-M   'P 1'
#
loop_
_entity.id
_entity.type
_entity.pdbx_description
1 polymer ?
#
loop_
_entity_poly.entity_id
_entity_poly.type
_entity_poly.pdbx_seq_one_letter_code
_entity_poly.pdbx_strand_id
1 'polypeptide(L)' 'MNRFRTRKEAKQAIFEYIECFYNRKRSHSALGYVSPCELEAAYYASQRKAAA' A
#
# COMPACT_ATOMS: atom_id res chain seq x y z
N MET A 1 -7.96 21.60 -2.52
CA MET A 1 -7.43 21.28 -3.87
C MET A 1 -5.92 21.41 -3.82
N ASN A 2 -5.17 20.31 -3.78
CA ASN A 2 -3.72 20.38 -3.83
C ASN A 2 -3.31 20.80 -5.24
N ARG A 3 -2.76 22.00 -5.40
CA ARG A 3 -2.19 22.45 -6.68
C ARG A 3 -0.69 22.26 -6.61
N PHE A 4 -0.17 21.43 -7.50
CA PHE A 4 1.26 21.28 -7.69
C PHE A 4 1.78 22.37 -8.62
N ARG A 5 2.91 22.98 -8.26
CA ARG A 5 3.58 23.99 -9.09
C ARG A 5 4.29 23.35 -10.27
N THR A 6 4.74 22.10 -10.10
CA THR A 6 5.45 21.36 -11.15
C THR A 6 4.92 19.93 -11.29
N ARG A 7 5.15 19.33 -12.47
CA ARG A 7 4.88 17.90 -12.70
C ARG A 7 5.70 17.00 -11.75
N LYS A 8 6.90 17.43 -11.35
CA LYS A 8 7.76 16.68 -10.43
C LYS A 8 7.13 16.57 -9.06
N GLU A 9 6.60 17.67 -8.52
CA GLU A 9 5.87 17.67 -7.24
C GLU A 9 4.64 16.75 -7.29
N ALA A 10 3.86 16.81 -8.37
CA ALA A 10 2.70 15.93 -8.54
C ALA A 10 3.09 14.45 -8.53
N LYS A 11 4.16 14.08 -9.25
CA LYS A 11 4.68 12.70 -9.26
C LYS A 11 5.13 12.25 -7.88
N GLN A 12 5.83 13.12 -7.15
CA GLN A 12 6.28 12.81 -5.79
C GLN A 12 5.09 12.57 -4.85
N ALA A 13 4.07 13.42 -4.90
CA ALA A 13 2.89 13.27 -4.07
C ALA A 13 2.08 12.00 -4.41
N ILE A 14 1.99 11.63 -5.69
CA ILE A 14 1.35 10.37 -6.11
C ILE A 14 2.15 9.18 -5.58
N PHE A 15 3.48 9.20 -5.72
CA PHE A 15 4.36 8.15 -5.21
C PHE A 15 4.20 7.98 -3.70
N GLU A 16 4.25 9.08 -2.94
CA GLU A 16 4.04 9.05 -1.49
C GLU A 16 2.65 8.53 -1.12
N TYR A 17 1.61 8.94 -1.85
CA TYR A 17 0.27 8.43 -1.62
C TYR A 17 0.19 6.92 -1.84
N ILE A 18 0.74 6.39 -2.94
CA ILE A 18 0.69 4.96 -3.25
C ILE A 18 1.54 4.17 -2.23
N GLU A 19 2.81 4.54 -2.06
CA GLU A 19 3.76 3.74 -1.29
C GLU A 19 3.61 3.90 0.22
N CYS A 20 3.41 5.13 0.70
CA CYS A 20 3.41 5.41 2.15
C CYS A 20 2.04 5.27 2.78
N PHE A 21 0.97 5.55 2.03
CA PHE A 21 -0.39 5.53 2.56
C PHE A 21 -1.21 4.36 2.01
N TYR A 22 -1.37 4.26 0.69
CA TYR A 22 -2.26 3.28 0.09
C TYR A 22 -1.81 1.84 0.38
N ASN A 23 -0.59 1.48 -0.01
CA ASN A 23 -0.08 0.12 0.13
C ASN A 23 0.15 -0.26 1.60
N ARG A 24 0.63 0.69 2.42
CA ARG A 24 1.07 0.42 3.80
C ARG A 24 0.02 0.64 4.89
N LYS A 25 -0.98 1.49 4.68
CA LYS A 25 -1.87 1.96 5.76
C LYS A 25 -3.36 1.91 5.42
N ARG A 26 -3.74 2.01 4.16
CA ARG A 26 -5.14 2.12 3.78
C ARG A 26 -5.84 0.76 3.89
N SER A 27 -6.74 0.63 4.85
CA SER A 27 -7.65 -0.51 4.95
C SER A 27 -8.59 -0.58 3.74
N HIS A 28 -8.76 -1.79 3.20
CA HIS A 28 -9.63 -2.03 2.06
C HIS A 28 -10.67 -3.10 2.41
N SER A 29 -11.97 -2.80 2.22
CA SER A 29 -13.06 -3.74 2.55
C SER A 29 -12.96 -5.05 1.79
N ALA A 30 -12.60 -4.99 0.49
CA ALA A 30 -12.34 -6.18 -0.32
C ALA A 30 -11.17 -7.05 0.19
N LEU A 31 -10.28 -6.50 1.01
CA LEU A 31 -9.17 -7.24 1.63
C LEU A 31 -9.49 -7.69 3.07
N GLY A 32 -10.73 -7.52 3.54
CA GLY A 32 -11.08 -7.80 4.94
C GLY A 32 -10.62 -6.72 5.91
N TYR A 33 -10.58 -5.46 5.45
CA TYR A 33 -10.20 -4.28 6.24
C TYR A 33 -8.73 -4.21 6.66
N VAL A 34 -7.85 -4.98 6.02
CA VAL A 34 -6.39 -4.80 6.12
C VAL A 34 -5.85 -4.00 4.93
N SER A 35 -4.62 -3.52 5.07
CA SER A 35 -3.87 -2.90 3.97
C SER A 35 -3.32 -3.95 3.00
N PRO A 36 -2.99 -3.54 1.74
CA PRO A 36 -2.36 -4.42 0.77
C PRO A 36 -1.07 -5.09 1.29
N CYS A 37 -0.17 -4.34 1.92
CA CYS A 37 1.07 -4.90 2.46
C CYS A 37 0.81 -5.93 3.58
N GLU A 38 -0.18 -5.70 4.44
CA GLU A 38 -0.53 -6.66 5.51
C GLU A 38 -1.07 -7.97 4.93
N LEU A 39 -1.90 -7.89 3.88
CA LEU A 39 -2.40 -9.07 3.18
C LEU A 39 -1.26 -9.88 2.56
N GLU A 40 -0.35 -9.22 1.82
CA GLU A 40 0.81 -9.88 1.22
C GLU A 40 1.71 -10.52 2.28
N ALA A 41 1.98 -9.82 3.38
CA ALA A 41 2.78 -10.34 4.48
C ALA A 41 2.14 -11.59 5.11
N ALA A 42 0.83 -11.59 5.34
CA ALA A 42 0.10 -12.75 5.83
C ALA A 42 0.15 -13.93 4.85
N TYR A 43 0.00 -13.66 3.56
CA TYR A 43 0.11 -14.66 2.49
C TYR A 43 1.49 -15.31 2.44
N TYR A 44 2.57 -14.53 2.45
CA TYR A 44 3.92 -15.11 2.47
C TYR A 44 4.23 -15.84 3.78
N ALA A 45 3.74 -15.35 4.92
CA ALA A 45 3.91 -16.04 6.19
C ALA A 45 3.24 -17.42 6.21
N SER A 46 2.05 -17.56 5.61
CA SER A 46 1.36 -18.86 5.51
C SER A 46 2.09 -19.81 4.55
N GLN A 47 2.57 -19.33 3.41
CA GLN A 47 3.35 -20.14 2.48
C GLN A 47 4.63 -20.68 3.10
N ARG A 48 5.37 -19.86 3.87
CA ARG A 48 6.57 -20.32 4.59
C ARG A 48 6.26 -21.41 5.61
N LYS A 49 5.12 -21.33 6.29
CA LYS A 49 4.69 -22.37 7.25
C LYS A 49 4.29 -23.67 6.56
N ALA A 50 3.76 -23.60 5.34
CA ALA A 50 3.41 -24.78 4.56
C ALA A 50 4.62 -25.49 3.94
N ALA A 51 5.74 -24.77 3.74
CA ALA A 51 6.98 -25.29 3.20
C ALA A 51 7.97 -25.82 4.26
N ALA A 52 7.63 -25.70 5.55
CA ALA A 52 8.41 -26.16 6.70
C ALA A 52 7.74 -27.38 7.34
#